data_AF-A0A373NVV7-F1
#
_entry.id   AF-A0A373NVV7-F1
#
_cell.length_a   1.000
_cell.length_b   1.000
_cell.length_c   1.000
_cell.angle_alpha   90.00
_cell.angle_beta   90.00
_cell.angle_gamma   90.00
#
_symmetry.space_group_name_H-M   'P 1'
#
loop_
_entity.id
_entity.type
_entity.pdbx_description
1 polymer ?
#
loop_
_entity_poly.entity_id
_entity_poly.type
_entity_poly.pdbx_seq_one_letter_code
_entity_poly.pdbx_strand_id
1 'polypeptide(L)'
;VPKFDAARGMKFLTYAAPAIRNAMMDMVRDAFAAFEQRMVTEDKDGVCYQRVSLDDVLPGEEQLRRIEAIADPYAMQPQSIMEEQESRRELYYGLKRLTQREQTYLLYRYGFTDGEEHLLIGTAIYFHLTKGRAKKTEEQAMDNLWLELPWWFD
;
A
#
# COMPACT_ATOMS: atom_id res chain seq x y z
N VAL A 1 3.46 46.52 24.38
CA VAL A 1 2.38 46.45 23.36
C VAL A 1 2.75 47.38 22.22
N PRO A 2 3.17 46.86 21.06
CA PRO A 2 3.98 47.61 20.09
C PRO A 2 3.25 48.76 19.36
N LYS A 3 1.91 48.83 19.43
CA LYS A 3 1.09 49.80 18.69
C LYS A 3 0.15 50.64 19.58
N PHE A 4 0.24 50.52 20.91
CA PHE A 4 -0.59 51.33 21.82
C PHE A 4 0.07 52.69 22.06
N ASP A 5 -0.70 53.77 21.94
CA ASP A 5 -0.26 55.14 22.18
C ASP A 5 -1.18 55.80 23.22
N ALA A 6 -0.63 56.06 24.41
CA ALA A 6 -1.35 56.67 25.53
C ALA A 6 -1.64 58.17 25.32
N ALA A 7 -0.89 58.86 24.45
CA ALA A 7 -1.09 60.28 24.17
C ALA A 7 -2.39 60.55 23.39
N ARG A 8 -2.97 59.52 22.76
CA ARG A 8 -4.26 59.58 22.04
C ARG A 8 -5.48 59.59 22.97
N GLY A 9 -5.30 59.55 24.29
CA GLY A 9 -6.38 59.68 25.28
C GLY A 9 -7.32 58.47 25.42
N MET A 10 -7.05 57.36 24.72
CA MET A 10 -7.82 56.12 24.83
C MET A 10 -7.32 55.24 25.97
N LYS A 11 -8.25 54.65 26.74
CA LYS A 11 -7.91 53.65 27.75
C LYS A 11 -7.29 52.42 27.08
N PHE A 12 -6.24 51.88 27.68
CA PHE A 12 -5.56 50.68 27.20
C PHE A 12 -6.53 49.51 26.96
N LEU A 13 -7.51 49.31 27.86
CA LEU A 13 -8.51 48.26 27.72
C LEU A 13 -9.34 48.38 26.43
N THR A 14 -9.73 49.61 26.05
CA THR A 14 -10.49 49.88 24.83
C THR A 14 -9.69 49.54 23.58
N TYR A 15 -8.38 49.74 23.61
CA TYR A 15 -7.47 49.39 22.52
C TYR A 15 -7.14 47.89 22.48
N ALA A 16 -6.86 47.28 23.63
CA ALA A 16 -6.36 45.92 23.71
C ALA A 16 -7.45 44.87 23.47
N ALA A 17 -8.70 45.12 23.88
CA ALA A 17 -9.77 44.12 23.80
C ALA A 17 -10.07 43.66 22.35
N PRO A 18 -10.21 44.54 21.33
CA PRO A 18 -10.36 44.10 19.95
C PRO A 18 -9.12 43.39 19.40
N ALA A 19 -7.91 43.85 19.78
CA ALA A 19 -6.66 43.24 19.32
C ALA A 19 -6.51 41.80 19.84
N ILE A 20 -6.85 41.56 21.11
CA ILE A 20 -6.84 40.22 21.72
C ILE A 20 -7.92 39.34 21.06
N ARG A 21 -9.15 39.86 20.88
CA ARG A 21 -10.22 39.12 20.21
C ARG A 21 -9.83 38.72 18.79
N ASN A 22 -9.28 39.65 18.01
CA ASN A 22 -8.86 39.38 16.63
C ASN A 22 -7.73 38.37 16.60
N ALA A 23 -6.71 38.50 17.46
CA ALA A 23 -5.63 37.52 17.56
C ALA A 23 -6.15 36.12 17.91
N MET A 24 -7.12 36.00 18.83
CA MET A 24 -7.77 34.73 19.16
C MET A 24 -8.55 34.16 17.97
N MET A 25 -9.29 35.01 17.24
CA MET A 25 -10.07 34.58 16.08
C MET A 25 -9.17 34.17 14.91
N ASP A 26 -8.06 34.88 14.69
CA ASP A 26 -7.07 34.56 13.66
C ASP A 26 -6.38 33.23 14.00
N MET A 27 -6.00 32.99 15.26
CA MET A 27 -5.48 31.69 15.71
C MET A 27 -6.47 30.54 15.51
N VAL A 28 -7.75 30.75 15.82
CA VAL A 28 -8.78 29.74 15.57
C VAL A 28 -8.92 29.51 14.06
N ARG A 29 -8.96 30.57 13.24
CA ARG A 29 -9.03 30.41 11.78
C ARG A 29 -7.85 29.65 11.22
N ASP A 30 -6.63 29.98 11.64
CA ASP A 30 -5.39 29.32 11.21
C ASP A 30 -5.38 27.84 11.59
N ALA A 31 -5.81 27.51 12.82
CA ALA A 31 -5.89 26.13 13.31
C ALA A 31 -6.92 25.28 12.52
N PHE A 32 -7.99 25.91 12.03
CA PHE A 32 -9.06 25.26 11.26
C PHE A 32 -8.86 25.36 9.73
N ALA A 33 -7.79 26.00 9.22
CA ALA A 33 -7.77 26.49 7.85
C ALA A 33 -7.62 25.45 6.73
N ALA A 34 -6.93 24.33 6.91
CA ALA A 34 -6.54 23.52 5.74
C ALA A 34 -7.49 22.36 5.42
N PHE A 35 -7.93 21.62 6.44
CA PHE A 35 -8.74 20.41 6.29
C PHE A 35 -10.25 20.70 6.39
N GLU A 36 -10.64 21.51 7.39
CA GLU A 36 -12.04 21.86 7.64
C GLU A 36 -12.59 22.80 6.56
N GLN A 37 -11.76 23.70 6.00
CA GLN A 37 -12.19 24.53 4.86
C GLN A 37 -12.53 23.68 3.62
N ARG A 38 -11.82 22.56 3.39
CA ARG A 38 -12.11 21.62 2.28
C ARG A 38 -13.40 20.83 2.50
N MET A 39 -13.80 20.63 3.76
CA MET A 39 -15.09 19.98 4.09
C MET A 39 -16.28 20.92 3.93
N VAL A 40 -16.06 22.24 4.04
CA VAL A 40 -17.11 23.28 3.93
C VAL A 40 -17.24 23.83 2.51
N THR A 41 -16.18 23.83 1.70
CA THR A 41 -16.30 24.18 0.28
C THR A 41 -17.00 23.08 -0.47
N GLU A 42 -18.27 23.32 -0.77
CA GLU A 42 -19.08 22.58 -1.74
C GLU A 42 -18.26 22.28 -3.01
N ASP A 43 -17.84 21.02 -3.16
CA ASP A 43 -17.37 20.54 -4.45
C ASP A 43 -18.57 20.30 -5.37
N LYS A 44 -18.35 20.58 -6.64
CA LYS A 44 -19.32 20.77 -7.73
C LYS A 44 -20.23 19.57 -8.06
N ASP A 45 -20.23 18.53 -7.22
CA ASP A 45 -20.88 17.23 -7.43
C ASP A 45 -21.98 16.91 -6.39
N GLY A 46 -22.26 17.82 -5.45
CA GLY A 46 -23.37 17.68 -4.48
C GLY A 46 -23.11 16.71 -3.31
N VAL A 47 -21.87 16.23 -3.15
CA VAL A 47 -21.45 15.39 -2.02
C VAL A 47 -20.81 16.25 -0.95
N CYS A 48 -21.45 16.32 0.23
CA CYS A 48 -20.91 17.00 1.41
C CYS A 48 -20.08 16.01 2.23
N TYR A 49 -18.82 16.33 2.51
CA TYR A 49 -17.98 15.54 3.40
C TYR A 49 -18.16 15.99 4.84
N GLN A 50 -18.45 15.03 5.72
CA GLN A 50 -18.56 15.25 7.15
C GLN A 50 -17.41 14.57 7.88
N ARG A 51 -16.74 15.31 8.77
CA ARG A 51 -15.81 14.72 9.72
C ARG A 51 -16.58 13.94 10.77
N VAL A 52 -16.25 12.66 10.94
CA VAL A 52 -16.84 11.81 11.96
C VAL A 52 -15.75 11.26 12.86
N SER A 53 -16.03 11.09 14.15
CA SER A 53 -15.09 10.45 15.07
C SER A 53 -15.16 8.93 14.90
N LEU A 54 -13.98 8.30 14.81
CA LEU A 54 -13.86 6.85 14.68
C LEU A 54 -14.21 6.12 15.99
N ASP A 55 -14.15 6.82 17.11
CA ASP A 55 -14.52 6.32 18.43
C ASP A 55 -16.03 6.42 18.73
N ASP A 56 -16.81 7.04 17.84
CA ASP A 56 -18.25 7.13 18.02
C ASP A 56 -18.87 5.73 17.96
N VAL A 57 -19.70 5.41 18.96
CA VAL A 57 -20.44 4.14 19.00
C VAL A 57 -21.59 4.22 18.00
N LEU A 58 -21.66 3.23 17.11
CA LEU A 58 -22.74 3.14 16.13
C LEU A 58 -24.05 2.74 16.82
N PRO A 59 -25.20 3.30 16.39
CA PRO A 59 -26.50 2.84 16.89
C PRO A 59 -26.80 1.43 16.37
N GLY A 60 -27.02 0.47 17.27
CA GLY A 60 -27.29 -0.93 16.94
C GLY A 60 -27.44 -1.82 18.21
N GLU A 61 -27.71 -3.11 18.01
CA GLU A 61 -27.77 -4.09 19.12
C GLU A 61 -26.38 -4.36 19.72
N GLU A 62 -25.34 -4.24 18.90
CA GLU A 62 -23.95 -4.38 19.30
C GLU A 62 -23.30 -2.99 19.43
N GLN A 63 -22.71 -2.70 20.59
CA GLN A 63 -22.03 -1.44 20.86
C GLN A 63 -20.65 -1.43 20.19
N LEU A 64 -20.62 -1.31 18.87
CA LEU A 64 -19.38 -1.22 18.08
C LEU A 64 -18.97 0.24 17.89
N ARG A 65 -17.67 0.49 17.97
CA ARG A 65 -17.10 1.77 17.53
C ARG A 65 -17.12 1.84 16.02
N ARG A 66 -17.24 3.05 15.46
CA ARG A 66 -17.22 3.25 14.01
C ARG A 66 -15.95 2.69 13.36
N ILE A 67 -14.81 2.72 14.05
CA ILE A 67 -13.56 2.13 13.55
C ILE A 67 -13.65 0.63 13.30
N GLU A 68 -14.40 -0.10 14.12
CA GLU A 68 -14.52 -1.57 14.05
C GLU A 68 -15.39 -2.01 12.88
N ALA A 69 -16.30 -1.14 12.43
CA ALA A 69 -17.15 -1.39 11.26
C ALA A 69 -16.46 -1.08 9.92
N ILE A 70 -15.30 -0.40 9.93
CA ILE A 70 -14.56 -0.08 8.72
C ILE A 70 -13.71 -1.29 8.33
N ALA A 71 -14.05 -1.93 7.22
CA ALA A 71 -13.24 -3.00 6.65
C ALA A 71 -11.89 -2.44 6.15
N ASP A 72 -10.81 -3.17 6.41
CA ASP A 72 -9.52 -2.92 5.77
C ASP A 72 -9.56 -3.46 4.33
N PRO A 73 -9.53 -2.59 3.30
CA PRO A 73 -9.57 -3.03 1.91
C PRO A 73 -8.29 -3.78 1.48
N TYR A 74 -7.20 -3.68 2.24
CA TYR A 74 -5.92 -4.34 1.96
C TYR A 74 -5.73 -5.64 2.74
N ALA A 75 -6.66 -6.00 3.62
CA ALA A 75 -6.60 -7.26 4.34
C ALA A 75 -6.77 -8.44 3.37
N MET A 76 -5.73 -9.26 3.22
CA MET A 76 -5.80 -10.49 2.45
C MET A 76 -6.70 -11.50 3.16
N GLN A 77 -7.56 -12.17 2.40
CA GLN A 77 -8.40 -13.23 2.94
C GLN A 77 -7.54 -14.44 3.35
N PRO A 78 -7.83 -15.10 4.49
CA PRO A 78 -7.08 -16.26 4.93
C PRO A 78 -6.98 -17.36 3.86
N GLN A 79 -8.06 -17.54 3.09
CA GLN A 79 -8.10 -18.48 1.97
C GLN A 79 -7.03 -18.15 0.92
N SER A 80 -6.93 -16.89 0.48
CA SER A 80 -5.95 -16.48 -0.53
C SER A 80 -4.51 -16.68 -0.04
N ILE A 81 -4.24 -16.44 1.26
CA ILE A 81 -2.93 -16.70 1.87
C ILE A 81 -2.59 -18.19 1.80
N MET A 82 -3.56 -19.07 2.10
CA MET A 82 -3.37 -20.51 2.03
C MET A 82 -3.16 -21.01 0.59
N GLU A 83 -3.94 -20.50 -0.37
CA GLU A 83 -3.79 -20.81 -1.79
C GLU A 83 -2.41 -20.41 -2.33
N GLU A 84 -1.91 -19.22 -1.97
CA GLU A 84 -0.56 -18.78 -2.35
C GLU A 84 0.52 -19.67 -1.69
N GLN A 85 0.33 -20.05 -0.44
CA GLN A 85 1.27 -20.93 0.25
C GLN A 85 1.31 -22.33 -0.36
N GLU A 86 0.16 -22.87 -0.74
CA GLU A 86 0.02 -24.20 -1.35
C GLU A 86 0.60 -24.22 -2.77
N SER A 87 0.21 -23.27 -3.62
CA SER A 87 0.77 -23.13 -4.97
C SER A 87 2.29 -22.99 -4.96
N ARG A 88 2.85 -22.20 -4.03
CA ARG A 88 4.31 -22.09 -3.85
C ARG A 88 4.93 -23.42 -3.44
N ARG A 89 4.30 -24.15 -2.50
CA ARG A 89 4.79 -25.45 -2.02
C ARG A 89 4.82 -26.47 -3.15
N GLU A 90 3.77 -26.52 -3.95
CA GLU A 90 3.65 -27.44 -5.09
C GLU A 90 4.65 -27.11 -6.20
N LEU A 91 4.88 -25.82 -6.50
CA LEU A 91 5.96 -25.38 -7.41
C LEU A 91 7.33 -25.92 -6.96
N TYR A 92 7.67 -25.77 -5.67
CA TYR A 92 8.93 -26.29 -5.14
C TYR A 92 9.00 -27.82 -5.20
N TYR A 93 7.88 -28.53 -5.02
CA TYR A 93 7.84 -29.97 -5.21
C TYR A 93 8.09 -30.36 -6.68
N GLY A 94 7.46 -29.69 -7.63
CA GLY A 94 7.67 -29.92 -9.07
C GLY A 94 9.13 -29.67 -9.46
N LEU A 95 9.70 -28.53 -9.04
CA LEU A 95 11.10 -28.20 -9.27
C LEU A 95 12.07 -29.22 -8.67
N LYS A 96 11.72 -29.84 -7.54
CA LYS A 96 12.55 -30.87 -6.88
C LYS A 96 12.56 -32.20 -7.64
N ARG A 97 11.55 -32.47 -8.47
CA ARG A 97 11.47 -33.70 -9.28
C ARG A 97 12.21 -33.61 -10.61
N LEU A 98 12.49 -32.40 -11.08
CA LEU A 98 13.34 -32.17 -12.24
C LEU A 98 14.75 -32.73 -12.04
N THR A 99 15.47 -32.90 -13.16
CA THR A 99 16.89 -33.21 -13.06
C THR A 99 17.65 -32.04 -12.44
N GLN A 100 18.75 -32.32 -11.74
CA GLN A 100 19.56 -31.29 -11.07
C GLN A 100 19.98 -30.16 -12.02
N ARG A 101 20.25 -30.49 -13.29
CA ARG A 101 20.61 -29.52 -14.33
C ARG A 101 19.46 -28.59 -14.69
N GLU A 102 18.27 -29.13 -14.93
CA GLU A 102 17.08 -28.35 -15.27
C GLU A 102 16.63 -27.49 -14.10
N GLN A 103 16.61 -28.07 -12.90
CA GLN A 103 16.30 -27.36 -11.67
C GLN A 103 17.25 -26.17 -11.48
N THR A 104 18.56 -26.39 -11.58
CA THR A 104 19.56 -25.31 -11.40
C THR A 104 19.41 -24.23 -12.47
N TYR A 105 19.12 -24.62 -13.73
CA TYR A 105 18.89 -23.67 -14.81
C TYR A 105 17.67 -22.79 -14.54
N LEU A 106 16.53 -23.38 -14.16
CA LEU A 106 15.29 -22.66 -13.89
C LEU A 106 15.38 -21.78 -12.64
N LEU A 107 15.98 -22.29 -11.56
CA LEU A 107 16.17 -21.51 -10.33
C LEU A 107 16.98 -20.24 -10.59
N TYR A 108 18.05 -20.34 -11.39
CA TYR A 108 18.81 -19.16 -11.79
C TYR A 108 18.00 -18.28 -12.75
N ARG A 109 17.43 -18.83 -13.83
CA ARG A 109 16.72 -18.08 -14.88
C ARG A 109 15.63 -17.14 -14.35
N TYR A 110 14.89 -17.59 -13.33
CA TYR A 110 13.78 -16.86 -12.71
C TYR A 110 14.13 -16.24 -11.35
N GLY A 111 15.41 -16.16 -11.00
CA GLY A 111 15.84 -15.40 -9.82
C GLY A 111 15.53 -16.03 -8.47
N PHE A 112 15.25 -17.34 -8.40
CA PHE A 112 15.10 -18.03 -7.11
C PHE A 112 16.43 -18.11 -6.33
N THR A 113 17.56 -17.89 -6.99
CA THR A 113 18.90 -17.92 -6.37
C THR A 113 19.33 -16.58 -5.80
N ASP A 114 18.99 -15.47 -6.45
CA ASP A 114 19.57 -14.15 -6.22
C ASP A 114 18.54 -13.00 -6.26
N GLY A 115 17.26 -13.30 -6.50
CA GLY A 115 16.15 -12.35 -6.44
C GLY A 115 15.90 -11.56 -7.72
N GLU A 116 16.64 -11.80 -8.80
CA GLU A 116 16.46 -11.11 -10.08
C GLU A 116 16.28 -12.09 -11.24
N GLU A 117 15.34 -11.80 -12.15
CA GLU A 117 15.18 -12.58 -13.36
C GLU A 117 16.33 -12.32 -14.35
N HIS A 118 16.95 -13.39 -14.84
CA HIS A 118 18.09 -13.28 -15.75
C HIS A 118 17.64 -13.39 -17.20
N LEU A 119 18.05 -12.46 -18.06
CA LEU A 119 17.82 -12.57 -19.51
C LEU A 119 18.35 -13.89 -20.07
N LEU A 120 17.73 -14.41 -21.13
CA LEU A 120 18.19 -15.65 -21.80
C LEU A 120 19.68 -15.60 -22.17
N ILE A 121 20.15 -14.44 -22.65
CA ILE A 121 21.57 -14.24 -23.03
C ILE A 121 22.46 -14.26 -21.77
N GLY A 122 22.04 -13.60 -20.68
CA GLY A 122 22.77 -13.60 -19.42
C GLY A 122 22.88 -15.00 -18.83
N THR A 123 21.77 -15.74 -18.83
CA THR A 123 21.70 -17.14 -18.41
C THR A 123 22.59 -18.05 -19.28
N ALA A 124 22.60 -17.83 -20.61
CA ALA A 124 23.47 -18.57 -21.51
C ALA A 124 24.95 -18.33 -21.21
N ILE A 125 25.34 -17.07 -20.94
CA ILE A 125 26.72 -16.72 -20.54
C ILE A 125 27.08 -17.40 -19.21
N TYR A 126 26.20 -17.31 -18.21
CA TYR A 126 26.41 -17.89 -16.88
C TYR A 126 26.65 -19.41 -16.94
N PHE A 127 25.85 -20.14 -17.72
CA PHE A 127 25.98 -21.60 -17.87
C PHE A 127 26.94 -22.04 -19.00
N HIS A 128 27.69 -21.11 -19.61
CA HIS A 128 28.58 -21.38 -20.74
C HIS A 128 27.90 -22.11 -21.92
N LEU A 129 26.68 -21.69 -22.24
CA LEU A 129 25.87 -22.20 -23.33
C LEU A 129 25.79 -21.18 -24.48
N THR A 130 25.55 -21.68 -25.68
CA THR A 130 25.07 -20.80 -26.75
C THR A 130 23.63 -20.38 -26.48
N LYS A 131 23.22 -19.21 -26.97
CA LYS A 131 21.83 -18.72 -26.83
C LYS A 131 20.79 -19.75 -27.27
N GLY A 132 21.02 -20.43 -28.39
CA GLY A 132 20.13 -21.48 -28.89
C GLY A 132 20.07 -22.70 -27.97
N ARG A 133 21.22 -23.10 -27.38
CA ARG A 133 21.26 -24.22 -26.43
C ARG A 133 20.58 -23.88 -25.11
N ALA A 134 20.76 -22.66 -24.60
CA ALA A 134 20.06 -22.16 -23.43
C ALA A 134 18.54 -22.17 -23.66
N LYS A 135 18.07 -21.62 -24.78
CA LYS A 135 16.65 -21.62 -25.17
C LYS A 135 16.06 -23.03 -25.17
N LYS A 136 16.72 -23.98 -25.84
CA LYS A 136 16.26 -25.37 -25.88
C LYS A 136 16.26 -26.05 -24.51
N THR A 137 17.19 -25.67 -23.63
CA THR A 137 17.26 -26.19 -22.25
C THR A 137 16.11 -25.61 -21.42
N GLU A 138 15.78 -24.34 -21.60
CA GLU A 138 14.63 -23.67 -20.96
C GLU A 138 13.31 -24.30 -21.39
N GLU A 139 13.09 -24.48 -22.70
CA GLU A 139 11.88 -25.13 -23.23
C GLU A 139 11.71 -26.54 -22.67
N GLN A 140 12.77 -27.37 -22.72
CA GLN A 140 12.71 -28.74 -22.19
C GLN A 140 12.47 -28.78 -20.67
N ALA A 141 13.14 -27.90 -19.92
CA ALA A 141 12.99 -27.85 -18.47
C ALA A 141 11.59 -27.36 -18.08
N MET A 142 11.02 -26.42 -18.84
CA MET A 142 9.65 -25.99 -18.68
C MET A 142 8.69 -27.14 -18.97
N ASP A 143 8.77 -27.77 -20.15
CA ASP A 143 7.89 -28.90 -20.49
C ASP A 143 7.91 -29.98 -19.39
N ASN A 144 9.10 -30.33 -18.89
CA ASN A 144 9.25 -31.28 -17.79
C ASN A 144 8.65 -30.78 -16.46
N LEU A 145 8.82 -29.49 -16.13
CA LEU A 145 8.25 -28.92 -14.91
C LEU A 145 6.73 -28.96 -14.96
N TRP A 146 6.17 -28.64 -16.12
CA TRP A 146 4.73 -28.66 -16.32
C TRP A 146 4.21 -30.06 -16.02
N LEU A 147 4.85 -31.13 -16.53
CA LEU A 147 4.46 -32.51 -16.26
C LEU A 147 4.42 -32.88 -14.76
N GLU A 148 5.24 -32.23 -13.93
CA GLU A 148 5.37 -32.54 -12.49
C GLU A 148 4.40 -31.76 -11.59
N LEU A 149 3.70 -30.76 -12.13
CA LEU A 149 2.74 -29.97 -11.34
C LEU A 149 1.42 -30.74 -11.17
N PRO A 150 0.69 -30.58 -10.04
CA PRO A 150 -0.57 -31.29 -9.82
C PRO A 150 -1.73 -30.83 -10.73
N TRP A 151 -1.80 -29.54 -11.06
CA TRP A 151 -3.00 -28.90 -11.62
C TRP A 151 -3.04 -28.75 -13.14
N TRP A 152 -2.02 -29.17 -13.89
CA TRP A 152 -2.01 -28.94 -15.35
C TRP A 152 -2.83 -29.98 -16.13
N PHE A 153 -3.24 -31.08 -15.49
CA PHE A 153 -4.11 -32.10 -16.07
C PHE A 153 -5.61 -31.86 -15.84
N ASP A 154 -5.97 -30.91 -14.97
CA ASP A 154 -7.36 -30.52 -14.65
C ASP A 154 -7.87 -29.44 -15.62
#